data_AF-A0A9D8K5T6-F1
#
_entry.id   AF-A0A9D8K5T6-F1
#
_cell.length_a   1.000
_cell.length_b   1.000
_cell.length_c   1.000
_cell.angle_alpha   90.00
_cell.angle_beta   90.00
_cell.angle_gamma   90.00
#
_symmetry.space_group_name_H-M   'P 1'
#
loop_
_entity.id
_entity.type
_entity.pdbx_description
1 polymer ?
#
loop_
_entity_poly.entity_id
_entity_poly.type
_entity_poly.pdbx_seq_one_letter_code
_entity_poly.pdbx_strand_id
1 'polypeptide(L)'
;MPLPPPPCYTPRRQRRIDRRRIALAGLLFAGMSALLIGLAQQVALTPGEPLPRWPVSYILLVIAVAGFSGAWNEAMVQIAFTRRGTPGAPLWRFRR
;
A
#
# COMPACT_ATOMS: atom_id res chain seq x y z
N MET A 1 -28.98 -2.00 5.41
CA MET A 1 -29.20 -2.23 3.96
C MET A 1 -28.20 -1.39 3.18
N PRO A 2 -27.50 -1.91 2.16
CA PRO A 2 -26.63 -1.10 1.32
C PRO A 2 -27.46 -0.06 0.53
N LEU A 3 -26.98 1.19 0.46
CA LEU A 3 -27.66 2.24 -0.30
C LEU A 3 -27.61 1.95 -1.81
N PRO A 4 -28.66 2.32 -2.57
CA PRO A 4 -28.65 2.22 -4.02
C PRO A 4 -27.56 3.14 -4.60
N PRO A 5 -26.83 2.70 -5.64
CA PRO A 5 -25.83 3.53 -6.30
C PRO A 5 -26.50 4.76 -6.95
N PRO A 6 -25.83 5.92 -6.97
CA PRO A 6 -26.39 7.12 -7.58
C PRO A 6 -26.59 6.93 -9.09
N PRO A 7 -27.63 7.55 -9.67
CA PRO A 7 -27.87 7.50 -11.11
C PRO A 7 -26.63 8.00 -11.85
N CYS A 8 -26.19 7.25 -12.85
CA CYS A 8 -24.98 7.48 -13.66
C CYS A 8 -23.62 7.13 -13.03
N TYR A 9 -23.56 6.51 -11.85
CA TYR A 9 -22.28 6.00 -11.33
C TYR A 9 -21.83 4.74 -12.07
N THR A 10 -20.82 4.91 -12.95
CA THR A 10 -20.11 3.78 -13.55
C THR A 10 -18.85 3.50 -12.71
N PRO A 11 -18.80 2.41 -11.92
CA PRO A 11 -17.61 2.08 -11.17
C PRO A 11 -16.45 1.84 -12.15
N ARG A 12 -15.40 2.67 -12.06
CA ARG A 12 -14.21 2.55 -12.90
C ARG A 12 -13.50 1.25 -12.57
N ARG A 13 -13.76 0.21 -13.36
CA ARG A 13 -13.23 -1.15 -13.18
C ARG A 13 -11.74 -1.16 -13.47
N GLN A 14 -10.91 -1.49 -12.48
CA GLN A 14 -9.49 -1.74 -12.73
C GLN A 14 -9.35 -3.13 -13.34
N ARG A 15 -9.08 -3.20 -14.65
CA ARG A 15 -9.08 -4.46 -15.42
C ARG A 15 -7.76 -5.23 -15.30
N ARG A 16 -6.67 -4.57 -14.86
CA ARG A 16 -5.34 -5.17 -14.68
C ARG A 16 -4.67 -4.64 -13.42
N ILE A 17 -3.92 -5.53 -12.77
CA ILE A 17 -3.02 -5.20 -11.67
C ILE A 17 -1.85 -4.39 -12.24
N ASP A 18 -1.59 -3.22 -11.66
CA ASP A 18 -0.46 -2.38 -12.03
C ASP A 18 0.74 -2.68 -11.11
N ARG A 19 1.66 -3.50 -11.64
CA ARG A 19 2.88 -3.90 -10.94
C ARG A 19 3.79 -2.72 -10.63
N ARG A 20 3.78 -1.66 -11.46
CA ARG A 20 4.61 -0.46 -11.23
C ARG A 20 4.12 0.28 -9.99
N ARG A 21 2.80 0.39 -9.83
CA ARG A 21 2.18 1.03 -8.66
C ARG A 21 2.47 0.27 -7.36
N ILE A 22 2.45 -1.06 -7.40
CA ILE A 22 2.82 -1.92 -6.26
C ILE A 22 4.30 -1.71 -5.89
N ALA A 23 5.20 -1.73 -6.87
CA ALA A 23 6.63 -1.50 -6.64
C ALA A 23 6.89 -0.09 -6.06
N LEU A 24 6.22 0.93 -6.59
CA LEU A 24 6.33 2.30 -6.13
C LEU A 24 5.79 2.47 -4.70
N ALA A 25 4.68 1.82 -4.35
CA ALA A 25 4.17 1.80 -2.98
C ALA A 25 5.17 1.17 -2.01
N GLY A 26 5.77 0.02 -2.37
CA GLY A 26 6.82 -0.59 -1.55
C GLY A 26 8.05 0.32 -1.38
N LEU A 27 8.50 0.96 -2.46
CA LEU A 27 9.65 1.86 -2.42
C LEU A 27 9.39 3.12 -1.57
N LEU A 28 8.19 3.69 -1.64
CA LEU A 28 7.79 4.83 -0.80
C LEU A 28 7.81 4.48 0.69
N PHE A 29 7.24 3.32 1.05
CA PHE A 29 7.25 2.87 2.45
C PHE A 29 8.67 2.60 2.93
N ALA A 30 9.49 1.91 2.14
CA ALA A 30 10.89 1.67 2.45
C ALA A 30 11.67 2.99 2.65
N GLY A 31 11.51 3.95 1.74
CA GLY A 31 12.15 5.26 1.83
C GLY A 31 11.71 6.06 3.06
N MET A 32 10.42 6.06 3.37
CA MET A 32 9.89 6.73 4.55
C MET A 32 10.39 6.10 5.86
N SER A 33 10.47 4.77 5.93
CA SER A 33 11.09 4.09 7.07
C SER A 33 12.57 4.40 7.22
N ALA A 34 13.33 4.46 6.11
CA ALA A 34 14.74 4.85 6.15
C ALA A 34 14.93 6.28 6.68
N LEU A 35 14.06 7.21 6.24
CA LEU A 35 14.07 8.59 6.70
C LEU A 35 13.76 8.70 8.19
N LEU A 36 12.75 7.98 8.68
CA LEU A 36 12.40 7.94 10.10
C LEU A 36 13.52 7.34 10.95
N ILE A 37 14.18 6.28 10.48
CA ILE A 37 15.34 5.69 11.17
C ILE A 37 16.50 6.68 11.21
N GLY A 38 16.78 7.39 10.11
CA GLY A 38 17.81 8.43 10.08
C GLY A 38 17.55 9.55 11.08
N LEU A 39 16.31 10.04 11.15
CA LEU A 39 15.90 11.04 12.15
C LEU A 39 16.00 10.49 13.58
N ALA A 40 15.57 9.25 13.82
CA ALA A 40 15.68 8.61 15.13
C ALA A 40 17.15 8.48 15.57
N GLN A 41 18.06 8.17 14.65
CA GLN A 41 19.49 8.15 14.93
C GLN A 41 20.05 9.54 15.22
N GLN A 42 19.58 10.58 14.55
CA GLN A 42 20.00 11.97 14.84
C GLN A 42 19.50 12.44 16.22
N VAL A 43 18.26 12.12 16.57
CA VAL A 43 17.71 12.40 17.91
C VAL A 43 18.46 11.61 18.98
N ALA A 44 18.82 10.36 18.71
CA ALA A 44 19.64 9.53 19.60
C ALA A 44 21.06 10.07 19.86
N LEU A 45 21.56 10.99 19.04
CA LEU A 45 22.86 11.65 19.20
C LEU A 45 22.76 12.98 19.98
N THR A 46 21.57 13.34 20.45
CA THR A 46 21.41 14.54 21.30
C THR A 46 22.11 14.34 22.65
N PRO A 47 22.78 15.38 23.19
CA PRO A 47 23.65 15.25 24.36
C PRO A 47 22.81 15.00 25.62
N GLY A 48 22.75 13.74 26.06
CA GLY A 48 22.04 13.34 27.28
C GLY A 48 22.23 11.88 27.63
N GLU A 49 22.00 10.97 26.67
CA GLU A 49 22.38 9.56 26.78
C GLU A 49 22.61 8.96 25.40
N PRO A 50 23.74 8.29 25.14
CA PRO A 50 23.95 7.60 23.87
C PRO A 50 23.03 6.37 23.82
N LEU A 51 21.92 6.48 23.09
CA LEU A 51 21.15 5.30 22.73
C LEU A 51 22.06 4.33 21.95
N PRO A 52 22.08 3.03 22.29
CA PRO A 52 22.93 2.07 21.61
C PRO A 52 22.59 2.05 20.12
N ARG A 53 23.63 2.16 19.27
CA ARG A 53 23.48 2.10 17.82
C ARG A 53 22.80 0.80 17.44
N TRP A 54 21.69 0.89 16.71
CA TRP A 54 21.01 -0.30 16.22
C TRP A 54 21.89 -1.05 15.22
N PRO A 55 21.92 -2.39 15.28
CA PRO A 55 22.68 -3.17 14.32
C PRO A 55 22.10 -2.97 12.91
N VAL A 56 22.98 -2.86 11.92
CA VAL A 56 22.61 -2.60 10.51
C VAL A 56 21.64 -3.67 9.99
N SER A 57 21.80 -4.92 10.42
CA SER A 57 20.87 -6.02 10.10
C SER A 57 19.43 -5.72 10.51
N TYR A 58 19.22 -5.12 11.68
CA TYR A 58 17.89 -4.76 12.17
C TYR A 58 17.29 -3.61 11.37
N ILE A 59 18.11 -2.60 11.03
CA ILE A 59 17.69 -1.48 10.18
C ILE A 59 17.22 -1.98 8.81
N LEU A 60 18.02 -2.85 8.17
CA LEU A 60 17.67 -3.45 6.88
C LEU A 60 16.39 -4.29 6.96
N LEU A 61 16.23 -5.05 8.04
CA LEU A 61 15.02 -5.84 8.28
C LEU A 61 13.77 -4.96 8.41
N VAL A 62 13.84 -3.86 9.18
CA VAL A 62 12.72 -2.91 9.32
C VAL A 62 12.36 -2.29 7.97
N ILE A 63 13.34 -1.87 7.18
CA ILE A 63 13.11 -1.28 5.85
C ILE A 63 12.47 -2.32 4.90
N ALA A 64 12.96 -3.56 4.92
CA ALA A 64 12.42 -4.64 4.10
C ALA A 64 10.96 -4.97 4.46
N VAL A 65 10.65 -5.07 5.75
CA VAL A 65 9.29 -5.33 6.25
C VAL A 65 8.36 -4.17 5.92
N ALA A 66 8.81 -2.92 6.09
CA ALA A 66 8.02 -1.74 5.75
C ALA A 66 7.71 -1.68 4.24
N GLY A 67 8.71 -1.92 3.39
CA GLY A 67 8.53 -1.98 1.94
C GLY A 67 7.61 -3.12 1.50
N PHE A 68 7.75 -4.30 2.10
CA PHE A 68 6.85 -5.42 1.86
C PHE A 68 5.41 -5.10 2.27
N SER A 69 5.21 -4.47 3.42
CA SER A 69 3.89 -4.03 3.90
C SER A 69 3.23 -3.05 2.94
N GLY A 70 3.97 -2.05 2.45
CA GLY A 70 3.48 -1.09 1.46
C GLY A 70 3.06 -1.75 0.13
N ALA A 71 3.89 -2.66 -0.37
CA ALA A 71 3.60 -3.41 -1.59
C ALA A 71 2.39 -4.35 -1.41
N TRP A 72 2.30 -5.04 -0.27
CA TRP A 72 1.21 -5.95 0.06
C TRP A 72 -0.13 -5.21 0.19
N ASN A 73 -0.14 -4.07 0.89
CA ASN A 73 -1.34 -3.24 1.03
C ASN A 73 -1.86 -2.76 -0.35
N GLU A 74 -0.97 -2.26 -1.20
CA GLU A 74 -1.34 -1.81 -2.55
C GLU A 74 -1.82 -2.99 -3.42
N ALA A 75 -1.21 -4.17 -3.29
CA ALA A 75 -1.68 -5.37 -3.98
C ALA A 75 -3.10 -5.75 -3.52
N MET A 76 -3.39 -5.71 -2.22
CA MET A 76 -4.73 -5.99 -1.68
C MET A 76 -5.77 -4.98 -2.13
N VAL A 77 -5.43 -3.69 -2.17
CA VAL A 77 -6.28 -2.63 -2.70
C VAL A 77 -6.62 -2.89 -4.16
N GLN A 78 -5.64 -3.23 -4.99
CA GLN A 78 -5.86 -3.57 -6.40
C GLN A 78 -6.67 -4.87 -6.58
N ILE A 79 -6.46 -5.88 -5.73
CA ILE A 79 -7.26 -7.11 -5.72
C ILE A 79 -8.72 -6.81 -5.33
N ALA A 80 -8.95 -5.91 -4.38
CA ALA A 80 -10.30 -5.50 -3.99
C ALA A 80 -11.02 -4.76 -5.13
N PHE A 81 -10.33 -3.85 -5.84
CA PHE A 81 -10.90 -3.14 -6.99
C PHE A 81 -11.13 -4.03 -8.21
N THR A 82 -10.31 -5.05 -8.41
CA THR A 82 -10.54 -6.07 -9.45
C THR A 82 -11.72 -6.98 -9.11
N ARG A 83 -11.86 -7.41 -7.83
CA ARG A 83 -12.96 -8.28 -7.35
C ARG A 83 -14.32 -7.58 -7.19
N ARG A 84 -14.37 -6.26 -7.02
CA ARG A 84 -15.65 -5.51 -7.10
C ARG A 84 -16.36 -5.63 -8.46
N GLY A 85 -15.72 -6.28 -9.44
CA GLY A 85 -16.34 -6.78 -10.65
C GLY A 85 -16.91 -8.21 -10.54
N THR A 86 -18.01 -8.41 -9.80
CA THR A 86 -19.05 -9.48 -9.89
C THR A 86 -18.71 -10.94 -9.53
N PRO A 87 -19.62 -11.57 -8.74
CA PRO A 87 -20.58 -12.51 -9.32
C PRO A 87 -22.03 -12.17 -8.90
N GLY A 88 -22.91 -11.90 -9.87
CA GLY A 88 -24.36 -11.71 -9.63
C GLY A 88 -25.07 -10.58 -10.38
N ALA A 89 -24.37 -9.74 -11.17
CA ALA A 89 -25.06 -8.73 -11.98
C ALA A 89 -25.75 -9.42 -13.17
N PRO A 90 -27.09 -9.29 -13.32
CA PRO A 90 -27.77 -9.92 -14.42
C PRO A 90 -27.37 -9.29 -15.77
N LEU A 91 -27.09 -10.17 -16.73
CA LEU A 91 -26.86 -9.89 -18.16
C LEU A 91 -28.16 -9.50 -18.89
N TRP A 92 -28.93 -8.55 -18.37
CA TRP A 92 -30.12 -8.11 -19.11
C TRP A 92 -29.80 -6.84 -19.91
N ARG A 93 -29.90 -7.02 -21.23
CA ARG A 93 -29.98 -6.00 -22.30
C ARG A 93 -28.67 -5.65 -23.01
N PHE A 94 -28.15 -6.62 -23.75
CA PHE A 94 -27.95 -6.37 -25.18
C PHE A 94 -29.20 -6.85 -25.92
N ARG A 95 -30.06 -5.92 -26.35
CA ARG A 95 -31.04 -6.19 -27.40
C ARG A 95 -31.03 -4.99 -28.36
N ARG A 96 -30.41 -5.27 -29.52
CA ARG A 96 -30.31 -4.50 -30.77
C ARG A 96 -29.48 -3.23 -30.74
#